data_AF-A0A9D4JGS7-F1
#
_entry.id   AF-A0A9D4JGS7-F1
#
_cell.length_a   1.000
_cell.length_b   1.000
_cell.length_c   1.000
_cell.angle_alpha   90.00
_cell.angle_beta   90.00
_cell.angle_gamma   90.00
#
_symmetry.space_group_name_H-M   'P 1'
#
loop_
_entity.id
_entity.type
_entity.pdbx_description
1 polymer ?
#
loop_
_entity_poly.entity_id
_entity_poly.type
_entity_poly.pdbx_seq_one_letter_code
_entity_poly.pdbx_strand_id
1 'polypeptide(L)'
;MCVEVADYRSIKHLAVCSQYIAQSGDIQTAFLFDKELPKANAETITTTLLSSVEELGLHTKDMSLFGSDGAAVFIGKRNGVGAKLTEVYSSN
;
A
#
# COMPACT_ATOMS: atom_id res chain seq x y z
N MET A 1 1.80 -4.99 3.73
CA MET A 1 2.75 -5.28 2.65
C MET A 1 2.11 -4.93 1.32
N CYS A 2 2.75 -4.09 0.51
CA CYS A 2 2.29 -3.70 -0.83
C CYS A 2 3.32 -4.16 -1.86
N VAL A 3 2.86 -4.77 -2.95
CA VAL A 3 3.73 -5.23 -4.04
C VAL A 3 3.15 -4.74 -5.36
N GLU A 4 4.00 -4.18 -6.21
CA GLU A 4 3.68 -3.93 -7.61
C GLU A 4 3.97 -5.21 -8.40
N VAL A 5 2.98 -5.72 -9.13
CA VAL A 5 3.12 -6.92 -9.96
C VAL A 5 2.88 -6.55 -11.42
N ALA A 6 3.68 -7.08 -12.33
CA ALA A 6 3.46 -6.95 -13.76
C ALA A 6 3.05 -8.31 -14.33
N ASP A 7 1.95 -8.35 -15.09
CA ASP A 7 1.54 -9.56 -15.78
C ASP A 7 2.27 -9.73 -17.13
N TYR A 8 2.03 -10.85 -17.83
CA TYR A 8 2.63 -11.13 -19.14
C TYR A 8 2.17 -10.16 -20.24
N ARG A 9 1.10 -9.40 -20.02
CA ARG A 9 0.56 -8.38 -20.92
C ARG A 9 1.10 -6.99 -20.59
N SER A 10 2.05 -6.88 -19.66
CA SER A 10 2.59 -5.62 -19.13
C SER A 10 1.58 -4.74 -18.39
N ILE A 11 0.46 -5.32 -17.95
CA ILE A 11 -0.50 -4.68 -17.06
C ILE A 11 0.10 -4.67 -15.66
N LYS A 12 0.02 -3.52 -14.99
CA LYS A 12 0.56 -3.31 -13.65
C LYS A 12 -0.54 -3.48 -12.63
N HIS A 13 -0.25 -4.11 -11.51
CA HIS A 13 -1.18 -4.40 -10.43
C HIS A 13 -0.60 -3.93 -9.09
N LEU A 14 -1.47 -3.46 -8.21
CA LEU A 14 -1.18 -3.19 -6.81
C LEU A 14 -1.87 -4.24 -5.96
N ALA A 15 -1.10 -5.19 -5.45
CA ALA A 15 -1.57 -6.17 -4.47
C ALA A 15 -1.21 -5.71 -3.06
N VAL A 16 -2.18 -5.75 -2.14
CA VAL A 16 -2.01 -5.27 -0.77
C VAL A 16 -2.51 -6.31 0.22
N CYS A 17 -1.67 -6.58 1.21
CA CYS A 17 -1.99 -7.41 2.37
C CYS A 17 -1.76 -6.60 3.66
N SER A 18 -2.63 -6.78 4.65
CA SER A 18 -2.41 -6.29 6.01
C SER A 18 -1.88 -7.40 6.90
N GLN A 19 -0.97 -7.06 7.81
CA GLN A 19 -0.60 -7.90 8.93
C GLN A 19 -1.08 -7.21 10.21
N TYR A 20 -1.77 -7.94 11.07
CA TYR A 20 -2.34 -7.40 12.32
C TYR A 20 -2.28 -8.44 13.44
N ILE A 21 -2.36 -7.97 14.68
CA ILE A 21 -2.44 -8.82 15.86
C ILE A 21 -3.92 -9.04 16.18
N ALA A 22 -4.37 -10.29 16.14
CA ALA A 22 -5.73 -10.65 16.49
C ALA A 22 -5.97 -10.54 18.00
N GLN A 23 -7.24 -10.57 18.43
CA GLN A 23 -7.57 -10.58 19.87
C GLN A 23 -6.96 -11.77 20.63
N SER A 24 -6.66 -12.87 19.93
CA SER A 24 -5.95 -14.02 20.50
C SER A 24 -4.47 -13.75 20.82
N GLY A 25 -3.91 -12.65 20.31
CA GLY A 25 -2.48 -12.34 20.34
C GLY A 25 -1.72 -12.89 19.13
N ASP A 26 -2.36 -13.67 18.26
CA ASP A 26 -1.72 -14.23 17.07
C ASP A 26 -1.53 -13.19 15.97
N ILE A 27 -0.40 -13.28 15.27
CA ILE A 27 -0.16 -12.48 14.08
C ILE A 27 -0.92 -13.10 12.91
N GLN A 28 -1.85 -12.34 12.33
CA GLN A 28 -2.59 -12.71 11.15
C GLN A 28 -2.18 -11.87 9.95
N THR A 29 -2.28 -12.46 8.77
CA THR A 29 -2.10 -11.77 7.49
C THR A 29 -3.37 -11.96 6.67
N ALA A 30 -3.95 -10.86 6.21
CA ALA A 30 -5.12 -10.86 5.34
C ALA A 30 -4.79 -10.14 4.04
N PHE A 31 -5.23 -10.74 2.94
CA PHE A 31 -5.24 -10.06 1.64
C PHE A 31 -6.38 -9.05 1.63
N LEU A 32 -6.09 -7.81 1.24
CA LEU A 32 -7.08 -6.73 1.20
C LEU A 32 -7.64 -6.58 -0.21
N PHE A 33 -6.77 -6.36 -1.20
CA PHE A 33 -7.18 -6.16 -2.58
C PHE A 33 -6.02 -6.35 -3.57
N ASP A 34 -6.40 -6.54 -4.83
CA ASP A 34 -5.57 -6.41 -6.02
C ASP A 34 -6.32 -5.50 -7.00
N LYS A 35 -5.67 -4.40 -7.39
CA LYS A 35 -6.21 -3.47 -8.40
C LYS A 35 -5.21 -3.25 -9.50
N GLU A 36 -5.71 -3.20 -10.72
CA GLU A 36 -4.96 -2.73 -11.87
C GLU A 36 -4.53 -1.26 -11.67
N LEU A 37 -3.28 -0.97 -12.02
CA LEU A 37 -2.69 0.35 -12.01
C LEU A 37 -2.53 0.85 -13.45
N PRO A 38 -3.14 1.99 -13.81
CA PRO A 38 -2.91 2.60 -15.12
C PRO A 38 -1.47 3.10 -15.27
N LYS A 39 -0.81 3.42 -14.14
CA LYS A 39 0.60 3.81 -14.06
C LYS A 39 1.22 3.31 -12.75
N ALA A 40 2.39 2.68 -12.83
CA ALA A 40 3.17 2.26 -11.66
C ALA A 40 4.12 3.37 -11.18
N ASN A 41 3.57 4.55 -10.86
CA ASN A 41 4.32 5.62 -10.22
C ASN A 41 3.82 5.84 -8.79
N ALA A 42 4.63 6.49 -7.96
CA ALA A 42 4.35 6.62 -6.53
C ALA A 42 3.06 7.37 -6.23
N GLU A 43 2.70 8.38 -7.03
CA GLU A 43 1.45 9.14 -6.84
C GLU A 43 0.23 8.26 -7.09
N THR A 44 0.17 7.60 -8.26
CA THR A 44 -0.94 6.69 -8.60
C THR A 44 -1.07 5.57 -7.58
N ILE A 45 0.05 4.97 -7.17
CA ILE A 45 0.04 3.91 -6.15
C ILE A 45 -0.47 4.43 -4.81
N THR A 46 0.00 5.59 -4.33
CA THR A 46 -0.46 6.17 -3.07
C THR A 46 -1.96 6.48 -3.12
N THR A 47 -2.45 7.12 -4.19
CA THR A 47 -3.88 7.44 -4.33
C THR A 47 -4.75 6.19 -4.39
N THR A 48 -4.35 5.18 -5.18
CA THR A 48 -5.08 3.90 -5.27
C THR A 48 -5.07 3.17 -3.92
N LEU A 49 -3.96 3.19 -3.19
CA LEU A 49 -3.88 2.59 -1.85
C LEU A 49 -4.84 3.26 -0.87
N LEU A 50 -4.78 4.58 -0.73
CA LEU A 50 -5.59 5.32 0.25
C LEU A 50 -7.09 5.17 -0.04
N SER A 51 -7.50 5.34 -1.30
CA SER A 51 -8.90 5.16 -1.71
C SER A 51 -9.40 3.73 -1.48
N SER A 52 -8.60 2.72 -1.81
CA SER A 52 -9.01 1.31 -1.64
C SER A 52 -9.08 0.90 -0.17
N VAL A 53 -8.22 1.46 0.69
CA VAL A 53 -8.30 1.26 2.15
C VAL A 53 -9.56 1.89 2.72
N GLU A 54 -9.89 3.11 2.29
CA GLU A 54 -11.11 3.82 2.68
C GLU A 54 -12.38 3.09 2.21
N GLU A 55 -12.40 2.56 0.97
CA GLU A 55 -13.49 1.73 0.43
C GLU A 55 -13.75 0.47 1.27
N LEU A 56 -12.72 -0.07 1.91
CA LEU A 56 -12.82 -1.23 2.82
C LEU A 56 -13.28 -0.84 4.23
N GLY A 57 -13.56 0.44 4.49
CA GLY A 57 -13.91 0.96 5.82
C GLY A 57 -12.74 0.94 6.81
N LEU A 58 -11.51 0.76 6.31
CA LEU A 58 -10.30 0.81 7.12
C LEU A 58 -9.80 2.25 7.21
N HIS A 59 -9.26 2.63 8.36
CA HIS A 59 -8.65 3.93 8.52
C HIS A 59 -7.14 3.83 8.46
N THR A 60 -6.55 4.63 7.58
CA THR A 60 -5.09 4.71 7.37
C THR A 60 -4.35 5.10 8.66
N LYS A 61 -4.96 5.89 9.54
CA LYS A 61 -4.43 6.24 10.86
C LYS A 61 -4.15 5.03 11.78
N ASP A 62 -4.86 3.92 11.56
CA ASP A 62 -4.72 2.69 12.34
C ASP A 62 -3.59 1.80 11.76
N MET A 63 -2.99 2.19 10.63
CA MET A 63 -1.88 1.49 10.00
C MET A 63 -0.54 1.99 10.55
N SER A 64 0.14 1.14 11.31
CA SER A 64 1.38 1.50 11.99
C SER A 64 2.65 1.32 11.16
N LEU A 65 2.62 0.49 10.12
CA LEU A 65 3.82 0.15 9.34
C LEU A 65 3.50 -0.12 7.87
N PHE A 66 4.32 0.45 6.99
CA PHE A 66 4.31 0.18 5.56
C PHE A 66 5.49 -0.71 5.18
N GLY A 67 5.21 -1.84 4.54
CA GLY A 67 6.21 -2.75 3.98
C GLY A 67 5.99 -2.92 2.47
N SER A 68 7.08 -2.97 1.71
CA SER A 68 7.06 -3.18 0.24
C SER A 68 8.20 -4.09 -0.20
N ASP A 69 8.21 -4.48 -1.48
CA ASP A 69 9.29 -5.25 -2.13
C ASP A 69 10.61 -4.48 -2.29
N GLY A 70 10.64 -3.21 -1.90
CA GLY A 70 11.84 -2.37 -1.99
C GLY A 70 12.08 -1.77 -3.37
N ALA A 71 11.14 -1.87 -4.32
CA ALA A 71 11.29 -1.22 -5.61
C ALA A 71 11.40 0.30 -5.46
N ALA A 72 12.15 0.95 -6.37
CA ALA A 72 12.49 2.38 -6.26
C ALA A 72 11.25 3.29 -6.12
N VAL A 73 10.12 2.89 -6.72
CA VAL A 73 8.84 3.59 -6.61
C VAL A 73 8.27 3.59 -5.19
N PHE A 74 8.55 2.56 -4.38
CA PHE A 74 8.10 2.47 -3.00
C PHE A 74 9.07 3.11 -2.00
N ILE A 75 10.39 2.97 -2.22
CA ILE A 75 11.44 3.39 -1.26
C ILE A 75 12.05 4.77 -1.55
N GLY A 76 11.64 5.46 -2.62
CA GLY A 76 12.16 6.78 -2.97
C GLY A 76 12.09 7.76 -1.79
N LYS A 77 13.24 8.23 -1.31
CA LYS A 77 13.37 9.03 -0.06
C LYS A 77 12.54 10.31 -0.03
N ARG A 78 12.24 10.91 -1.19
CA ARG A 78 11.50 12.17 -1.32
C ARG A 78 10.21 12.06 -2.14
N ASN A 79 10.05 10.99 -2.91
CA ASN A 79 9.00 10.86 -3.90
C ASN A 79 8.43 9.45 -3.99
N GLY A 80 8.90 8.51 -3.16
CA GLY A 80 8.38 7.16 -3.10
C GLY A 80 7.08 7.09 -2.32
N VAL A 81 6.35 5.98 -2.48
CA VAL A 81 5.08 5.73 -1.79
C VAL A 81 5.21 5.88 -0.28
N GLY A 82 6.29 5.34 0.31
CA GLY A 82 6.52 5.47 1.76
C GLY A 82 6.66 6.92 2.22
N ALA A 83 7.41 7.74 1.49
CA ALA A 83 7.58 9.16 1.82
C ALA A 83 6.26 9.94 1.70
N LYS A 84 5.49 9.68 0.64
CA LYS A 84 4.16 10.28 0.43
C LYS A 84 3.15 9.90 1.51
N LEU A 85 3.17 8.64 1.95
CA LEU A 85 2.33 8.20 3.07
C LEU A 85 2.69 8.95 4.35
N THR A 86 3.99 9.13 4.65
CA THR A 86 4.44 9.91 5.81
C THR A 86 3.96 11.37 5.76
N GLU A 87 3.98 12.01 4.59
CA GLU A 87 3.46 13.38 4.41
C GLU A 87 1.97 13.47 4.76
N VAL A 88 1.16 12.49 4.33
CA VAL A 88 -0.27 12.40 4.65
C VAL A 88 -0.49 12.25 6.16
N TYR A 89 0.34 11.45 6.84
CA TYR A 89 0.24 11.27 8.29
C TYR A 89 0.78 12.43 9.11
N SER A 90 1.74 13.20 8.58
CA SER A 90 2.35 14.34 9.28
C SER A 90 1.57 15.65 9.12
N SER A 91 0.62 15.69 8.18
CA SER A 91 -0.22 16.86 7.87
C SER A 91 -1.60 16.81 8.52
N ASN A 92 -1.90 15.75 9.30
CA ASN A 92 -3.08 15.60 10.15
C ASN A 92 -2.71 15.78 11.62
#